data_AF-A0AAV6BSI5-F1
#
_entry.id   AF-A0AAV6BSI5-F1
#
_cell.length_a   1.000
_cell.length_b   1.000
_cell.length_c   1.000
_cell.angle_alpha   90.00
_cell.angle_beta   90.00
_cell.angle_gamma   90.00
#
_symmetry.space_group_name_H-M   'P 1'
#
loop_
_entity.id
_entity.type
_entity.pdbx_description
1 polymer ?
#
loop_
_entity_poly.entity_id
_entity_poly.type
_entity_poly.pdbx_seq_one_letter_code
_entity_poly.pdbx_strand_id
1 'polypeptide(L)'
;MPSQRGSHAKRRAPRGLDLVLCCRYRRVVARDNTVRLGPRLIQIPRGPHGRSYARRRVDVRDLLDGRVVVLAEGAVIATAAPPASEFVLLSR
;
A
#
# COMPACT_ATOMS: atom_id res chain seq x y z
N MET A 1 -29.27 -28.99 -11.18
CA MET A 1 -28.25 -29.13 -10.11
C MET A 1 -28.58 -28.11 -9.01
N PRO A 2 -28.95 -28.50 -7.79
CA PRO A 2 -29.24 -27.53 -6.74
C PRO A 2 -27.93 -26.93 -6.22
N SER A 3 -27.86 -25.60 -6.16
CA SER A 3 -26.72 -24.86 -5.64
C SER A 3 -26.62 -25.05 -4.12
N GLN A 4 -25.51 -25.59 -3.64
CA GLN A 4 -25.24 -25.66 -2.20
C GLN A 4 -24.95 -24.25 -1.67
N ARG A 5 -25.74 -23.82 -0.67
CA ARG A 5 -25.44 -22.61 0.11
C ARG A 5 -24.29 -22.93 1.06
N GLY A 6 -23.15 -22.27 0.87
CA GLY A 6 -22.02 -22.37 1.80
C GLY A 6 -22.40 -21.85 3.18
N SER A 7 -22.05 -22.58 4.24
CA SER A 7 -22.20 -22.10 5.61
C SER A 7 -21.19 -20.96 5.86
N HIS A 8 -21.70 -19.78 6.25
CA HIS A 8 -20.85 -18.63 6.53
C HIS A 8 -20.10 -18.82 7.86
N ALA A 9 -18.80 -19.12 7.81
CA ALA A 9 -17.94 -19.15 8.99
C ALA A 9 -17.27 -17.77 9.20
N LYS A 10 -17.72 -17.02 10.21
CA LYS A 10 -17.05 -15.76 10.63
C LYS A 10 -15.81 -16.10 11.46
N ARG A 11 -14.63 -15.68 10.99
CA ARG A 11 -13.36 -15.77 11.73
C ARG A 11 -12.90 -14.37 12.13
N ARG A 12 -12.15 -14.28 13.23
CA ARG A 12 -11.47 -13.03 13.62
C ARG A 12 -10.44 -12.68 12.54
N ALA A 13 -10.44 -11.41 12.12
CA ALA A 13 -9.43 -10.90 11.21
C ALA A 13 -8.02 -11.04 11.82
N PRO A 14 -7.01 -11.50 11.06
CA PRO A 14 -5.64 -11.49 11.51
C PRO A 14 -5.15 -10.04 11.71
N ARG A 15 -4.12 -9.87 12.54
CA ARG A 15 -3.46 -8.57 12.69
C ARG A 15 -2.79 -8.17 11.38
N GLY A 16 -2.88 -6.89 11.01
CA GLY A 16 -2.31 -6.39 9.75
C GLY A 16 -3.02 -6.93 8.51
N LEU A 17 -4.30 -7.27 8.60
CA LEU A 17 -5.09 -7.76 7.47
C LEU A 17 -5.05 -6.80 6.28
N ASP A 18 -4.99 -5.49 6.53
CA ASP A 18 -4.82 -4.44 5.53
C ASP A 18 -3.53 -4.61 4.71
N LEU A 19 -2.43 -5.00 5.36
CA LEU A 19 -1.16 -5.29 4.70
C LEU A 19 -1.19 -6.62 3.91
N VAL A 20 -2.11 -7.53 4.21
CA VAL A 20 -2.27 -8.81 3.50
C VAL A 20 -3.23 -8.66 2.32
N LEU A 21 -4.35 -7.98 2.52
CA LEU A 21 -5.38 -7.70 1.52
C LEU A 21 -5.21 -6.30 0.94
N CYS A 22 -4.17 -6.14 0.12
CA CYS A 22 -3.85 -4.87 -0.55
C CYS A 22 -3.36 -5.12 -1.98
N CYS A 23 -3.41 -4.11 -2.82
CA CYS A 23 -2.70 -4.14 -4.10
C CYS A 23 -1.20 -3.90 -3.85
N ARG A 24 -0.33 -4.77 -4.39
CA ARG A 24 1.13 -4.68 -4.19
C ARG A 24 1.85 -4.33 -5.48
N TYR A 25 2.80 -3.41 -5.39
CA TYR A 25 3.61 -2.96 -6.52
C TYR A 25 5.08 -2.84 -6.12
N ARG A 26 5.98 -3.38 -6.94
CA ARG A 26 7.42 -3.15 -6.76
C ARG A 26 7.83 -1.87 -7.46
N ARG A 27 8.58 -1.00 -6.78
CA ARG A 27 9.07 0.27 -7.33
C ARG A 27 10.53 0.50 -6.94
N VAL A 28 11.20 1.34 -7.72
CA VAL A 28 12.53 1.87 -7.39
C VAL A 28 12.35 3.30 -6.90
N VAL A 29 12.96 3.62 -5.77
CA VAL A 29 12.92 4.97 -5.20
C VAL A 29 13.71 5.94 -6.09
N ALA A 30 13.12 7.09 -6.40
CA ALA A 30 13.75 8.14 -7.19
C ALA A 30 14.91 8.82 -6.44
N ARG A 31 15.70 9.64 -7.14
CA ARG A 31 16.90 10.29 -6.57
C ARG A 31 16.57 11.26 -5.42
N ASP A 32 15.37 11.84 -5.43
CA ASP A 32 14.83 12.76 -4.43
C ASP A 32 14.13 12.04 -3.24
N ASN A 33 14.29 10.72 -3.12
CA ASN A 33 13.60 9.87 -2.15
C ASN A 33 12.07 9.83 -2.30
N THR A 34 11.56 9.94 -3.52
CA THR A 34 10.13 9.72 -3.79
C THR A 34 9.83 8.38 -4.45
N VAL A 35 8.58 7.93 -4.32
CA VAL A 35 8.02 6.83 -5.11
C VAL A 35 6.67 7.26 -5.68
N ARG A 36 6.41 6.90 -6.93
CA ARG A 36 5.16 7.19 -7.62
C ARG A 36 4.24 5.97 -7.71
N LEU A 37 2.97 6.16 -7.35
CA LEU A 37 1.88 5.20 -7.56
C LEU A 37 0.72 5.90 -8.28
N GLY A 38 0.59 5.66 -9.58
CA GLY A 38 -0.36 6.38 -10.42
C GLY A 38 -0.11 7.90 -10.33
N PRO A 39 -1.12 8.71 -9.95
CA PRO A 39 -0.96 10.16 -9.77
C PRO A 39 -0.31 10.55 -8.43
N ARG A 40 -0.17 9.62 -7.48
CA ARG A 40 0.32 9.92 -6.13
C ARG A 40 1.84 9.86 -6.10
N LEU A 41 2.47 10.92 -5.58
CA LEU A 41 3.90 10.97 -5.27
C LEU A 41 4.06 10.88 -3.74
N ILE A 42 4.80 9.89 -3.27
CA ILE A 42 5.03 9.66 -1.85
C ILE A 42 6.48 10.00 -1.54
N GLN A 43 6.70 10.98 -0.66
CA GLN A 43 8.01 11.29 -0.12
C GLN A 43 8.39 10.26 0.96
N ILE A 44 9.60 9.71 0.86
CA ILE A 44 10.17 8.81 1.85
C ILE A 44 11.13 9.63 2.73
N PRO A 45 10.90 9.71 4.05
CA PRO A 45 11.85 10.29 4.99
C PRO A 45 13.20 9.55 4.96
N ARG A 46 14.27 10.25 5.33
CA ARG A 46 15.59 9.59 5.48
C ARG A 46 15.50 8.52 6.56
N GLY A 47 16.13 7.37 6.30
CA GLY A 47 16.20 6.26 7.24
C GLY A 47 17.18 6.52 8.40
N PRO A 48 17.38 5.51 9.27
CA PRO A 48 18.30 5.60 10.38
C PRO A 48 19.69 6.11 9.96
N HIS A 49 20.24 7.03 10.76
CA HIS A 49 21.50 7.73 10.48
C HIS A 49 21.48 8.58 9.19
N GLY A 50 20.31 9.09 8.79
CA GLY A 50 20.18 9.99 7.64
C GLY A 50 20.33 9.29 6.28
N ARG A 51 20.27 7.95 6.25
CA ARG A 51 20.44 7.15 5.04
C ARG A 51 19.33 7.43 4.02
N SER A 52 19.75 7.60 2.77
CA SER A 52 18.84 7.73 1.64
C SER A 52 18.33 6.35 1.19
N TYR A 53 17.08 6.29 0.75
CA TYR A 53 16.51 5.11 0.08
C TYR A 53 16.59 5.21 -1.45
N ALA A 54 17.14 6.29 -2.00
CA ALA A 54 17.30 6.50 -3.44
C ALA A 54 17.87 5.26 -4.14
N ARG A 55 17.26 4.88 -5.27
CA ARG A 55 17.56 3.70 -6.09
C ARG A 55 17.29 2.34 -5.43
N ARG A 56 16.86 2.28 -4.17
CA ARG A 56 16.49 1.01 -3.52
C ARG A 56 15.15 0.52 -4.08
N ARG A 57 15.00 -0.81 -4.20
CA ARG A 57 13.71 -1.45 -4.55
C ARG A 57 12.85 -1.56 -3.29
N VAL A 58 11.61 -1.12 -3.38
CA VAL A 58 10.63 -1.12 -2.28
C VAL A 58 9.31 -1.73 -2.72
N ASP A 59 8.54 -2.19 -1.75
CA ASP A 59 7.14 -2.59 -1.95
C ASP A 59 6.24 -1.39 -1.65
N VAL A 60 5.38 -1.02 -2.59
CA VAL A 60 4.31 -0.05 -2.39
C VAL A 60 3.01 -0.82 -2.29
N ARG A 61 2.24 -0.59 -1.22
CA ARG A 61 0.92 -1.20 -1.03
C ARG A 61 -0.15 -0.14 -1.03
N ASP A 62 -1.16 -0.34 -1.87
CA ASP A 62 -2.40 0.44 -1.87
C ASP A 62 -3.42 -0.30 -1.01
N LEU A 63 -3.71 0.25 0.16
CA LEU A 63 -4.60 -0.35 1.15
C LEU A 63 -6.06 -0.08 0.76
N LEU A 64 -6.96 -0.95 1.22
CA LEU A 64 -8.39 -0.84 0.88
C LEU A 64 -9.09 0.39 1.46
N ASP A 65 -8.48 1.05 2.44
CA ASP A 65 -8.95 2.33 2.99
C ASP A 65 -8.39 3.55 2.23
N GLY A 66 -7.66 3.33 1.13
CA GLY A 66 -7.06 4.36 0.28
C GLY A 66 -5.71 4.89 0.76
N ARG A 67 -5.21 4.46 1.92
CA ARG A 67 -3.83 4.76 2.33
C ARG A 67 -2.84 4.03 1.44
N VAL A 68 -1.68 4.65 1.24
CA VAL A 68 -0.54 3.99 0.60
C VAL A 68 0.57 3.84 1.61
N VAL A 69 1.15 2.65 1.71
CA VAL A 69 2.34 2.39 2.52
C VAL A 69 3.50 1.97 1.64
N VAL A 70 4.70 2.44 1.98
CA VAL A 70 5.96 2.04 1.33
C VAL A 70 6.75 1.22 2.32
N LEU A 71 7.19 0.03 1.90
CA LEU A 71 7.98 -0.88 2.71
C LEU A 71 9.36 -1.12 2.08
N ALA A 72 10.41 -0.98 2.89
CA ALA A 72 11.73 -1.54 2.60
C ALA A 72 11.96 -2.74 3.50
N GLU A 73 12.30 -3.89 2.92
CA GLU A 73 12.64 -5.11 3.67
C GLU A 73 11.56 -5.52 4.69
N GLY A 74 10.28 -5.26 4.36
CA GLY A 74 9.14 -5.58 5.21
C GLY A 74 8.81 -4.55 6.28
N ALA A 75 9.63 -3.50 6.47
CA ALA A 75 9.37 -2.41 7.39
C ALA A 75 8.71 -1.22 6.66
N VAL A 76 7.66 -0.64 7.26
CA VAL A 76 7.02 0.58 6.74
C VAL A 76 7.97 1.77 6.93
N ILE A 77 8.34 2.43 5.83
CA ILE A 77 9.25 3.59 5.82
C ILE A 77 8.55 4.89 5.44
N ALA A 78 7.35 4.81 4.87
CA ALA A 78 6.50 5.98 4.58
C ALA A 78 5.03 5.56 4.49
N THR A 79 4.14 6.46 4.85
CA THR A 79 2.68 6.31 4.72
C THR A 79 2.10 7.59 4.13
N ALA A 80 1.25 7.46 3.12
CA ALA A 80 0.47 8.55 2.56
C ALA A 80 -1.01 8.35 2.90
N ALA A 81 -1.65 9.40 3.41
CA ALA A 81 -3.09 9.43 3.66
C ALA A 81 -3.89 9.23 2.37
N PRO A 82 -5.15 8.77 2.44
CA PRO A 82 -6.03 8.73 1.28
C PRO A 82 -6.14 10.12 0.64
N PRO A 83 -6.45 10.21 -0.66
CA PRO A 83 -6.74 11.49 -1.28
C PRO A 83 -7.90 12.18 -0.55
N ALA A 84 -7.86 13.51 -0.46
CA ALA A 84 -8.91 14.30 0.19
C ALA A 84 -10.25 14.26 -0.57
N SER A 85 -10.21 13.92 -1.86
CA SER A 85 -11.40 13.75 -2.69
C SER A 85 -12.04 12.39 -2.46
N GLU A 86 -13.37 12.36 -2.45
CA GLU A 86 -14.14 11.13 -2.48
C GLU A 86 -13.74 10.26 -3.69
N PHE A 87 -13.61 8.95 -3.45
CA PHE A 87 -13.34 8.00 -4.52
C PHE A 87 -14.62 7.77 -5.32
N VAL A 88 -14.66 8.26 -6.57
CA VAL A 88 -15.78 8.03 -7.49
C VAL A 88 -15.47 6.85 -8.40
N LEU A 89 -16.21 5.76 -8.24
CA LEU A 89 -16.10 4.57 -9.07
C LEU A 89 -16.87 4.81 -10.38
N LEU A 90 -16.18 5.38 -11.37
CA LEU A 90 -16.76 5.61 -12.70
C LEU A 90 -16.81 4.28 -13.46
N SER A 91 -18.02 3.72 -13.61
CA SER A 91 -18.29 2.65 -14.59
C SER A 91 -18.19 3.23 -16.00
N ARG A 92 -17.43 2.56 -16.86
CA ARG A 92 -17.37 2.88 -18.30
C ARG A 92 -18.27 1.92 -19.06
#